data_AF-W6JWK8-F1
#
_entry.id   AF-W6JWK8-F1
#
_cell.length_a   1.000
_cell.length_b   1.000
_cell.length_c   1.000
_cell.angle_alpha   90.00
_cell.angle_beta   90.00
_cell.angle_gamma   90.00
#
_symmetry.space_group_name_H-M   'P 1'
#
loop_
_entity.id
_entity.type
_entity.pdbx_description
1 polymer ?
#
loop_
_entity_poly.entity_id
_entity_poly.type
_entity_poly.pdbx_seq_one_letter_code
_entity_poly.pdbx_strand_id
1 'polypeptide(L)'
;MPTVTIEPSGEVIYLEPDETVLSGLYKAGYAYTIGCRRGGCAICKVDCRAGEFHYNRPIADTVINETERADGTCLSCRAVPDGDITIEMRGENVRLVNPFLRQINEKARLRAEAKQAADAERLTSTTTKE
;
A
#
# COMPACT_ATOMS: atom_id res chain seq x y z
N MET A 1 -0.33 -9.37 -5.40
CA MET A 1 -0.73 -8.08 -5.99
C MET A 1 -1.49 -7.34 -4.92
N PRO A 2 -0.83 -6.48 -4.15
CA PRO A 2 -1.51 -5.71 -3.12
C PRO A 2 -2.16 -4.45 -3.71
N THR A 3 -3.40 -4.20 -3.33
CA THR A 3 -4.05 -2.90 -3.47
C THR A 3 -4.10 -2.18 -2.12
N VAL A 4 -4.04 -0.86 -2.17
CA VAL A 4 -4.19 -0.01 -0.99
C VAL A 4 -5.42 0.88 -1.19
N THR A 5 -6.40 0.71 -0.30
CA THR A 5 -7.58 1.58 -0.22
C THR A 5 -7.30 2.71 0.76
N ILE A 6 -7.60 3.95 0.38
CA ILE A 6 -7.24 5.16 1.15
C ILE A 6 -8.51 5.84 1.66
N GLU A 7 -8.74 5.77 2.96
CA GLU A 7 -9.84 6.45 3.66
C GLU A 7 -9.43 7.85 4.17
N PRO A 8 -10.36 8.82 4.16
CA PRO A 8 -11.78 8.74 3.77
C PRO A 8 -12.05 8.93 2.26
N SER A 9 -11.00 9.02 1.44
CA SER A 9 -11.15 9.34 0.01
C SER A 9 -11.77 8.21 -0.84
N GLY A 10 -11.73 6.95 -0.35
CA GLY A 10 -12.15 5.76 -1.08
C GLY A 10 -11.27 5.41 -2.29
N GLU A 11 -10.13 6.08 -2.45
CA GLU A 11 -9.23 5.88 -3.58
C GLU A 11 -8.47 4.56 -3.44
N VAL A 12 -8.40 3.79 -4.52
CA VAL A 12 -7.72 2.51 -4.55
C VAL A 12 -6.52 2.60 -5.48
N ILE A 13 -5.35 2.24 -4.96
CA ILE A 13 -4.10 2.24 -5.71
C ILE A 13 -3.51 0.84 -5.79
N TYR A 14 -2.88 0.53 -6.92
CA TYR A 14 -2.13 -0.70 -7.11
C TYR A 14 -0.68 -0.51 -6.68
N LEU A 15 -0.14 -1.50 -5.98
CA LEU A 15 1.27 -1.59 -5.62
C LEU A 15 1.92 -2.78 -6.33
N GLU A 16 3.16 -2.58 -6.76
CA GLU A 16 4.00 -3.71 -7.15
C GLU A 16 4.36 -4.57 -5.92
N PRO A 17 4.70 -5.85 -6.10
CA PRO A 17 5.25 -6.66 -5.02
C PRO A 17 6.46 -5.99 -4.36
N ASP A 18 6.59 -6.15 -3.04
CA ASP A 18 7.66 -5.58 -2.20
C ASP A 18 7.72 -4.04 -2.18
N GLU A 19 6.68 -3.38 -2.70
CA GLU A 19 6.58 -1.92 -2.71
C GLU A 19 5.98 -1.38 -1.41
N THR A 20 6.59 -0.32 -0.88
CA THR A 20 6.02 0.37 0.29
C THR A 20 4.78 1.16 -0.09
N VAL A 21 3.83 1.31 0.85
CA VAL A 21 2.64 2.15 0.73
C VAL A 21 2.95 3.55 0.21
N LEU A 22 3.99 4.22 0.75
CA LEU A 22 4.38 5.55 0.32
C LEU A 22 4.84 5.61 -1.14
N SER A 23 5.62 4.62 -1.58
CA SER A 23 6.11 4.55 -2.95
C SER A 23 4.95 4.31 -3.92
N GLY A 24 4.02 3.41 -3.57
CA GLY A 24 2.79 3.17 -4.32
C GLY A 24 1.95 4.44 -4.48
N LEU A 25 1.73 5.19 -3.39
CA LEU A 25 1.02 6.47 -3.41
C LEU A 25 1.64 7.44 -4.42
N TYR A 26 2.97 7.64 -4.37
CA TYR A 26 3.65 8.54 -5.30
C TYR A 26 3.57 8.06 -6.75
N LYS A 27 3.73 6.76 -7.01
CA LYS A 27 3.57 6.19 -8.35
C LYS A 27 2.15 6.31 -8.89
N ALA A 28 1.16 6.29 -8.01
CA ALA A 28 -0.24 6.54 -8.34
C ALA A 28 -0.58 8.05 -8.46
N GLY A 29 0.41 8.94 -8.30
CA GLY A 29 0.23 10.37 -8.44
C GLY A 29 -0.32 11.08 -7.21
N TYR A 30 -0.37 10.41 -6.06
CA TYR A 30 -0.79 10.98 -4.78
C TYR A 30 0.39 11.43 -3.95
N ALA A 31 0.25 12.56 -3.27
CA ALA A 31 1.22 13.06 -2.32
C ALA A 31 0.55 13.59 -1.05
N TYR A 32 1.25 13.47 0.07
CA TYR A 32 0.83 14.03 1.36
C TYR A 32 2.07 14.41 2.19
N THR A 33 1.89 14.92 3.41
CA THR A 33 3.02 15.40 4.21
C THR A 33 3.92 14.26 4.64
N ILE A 34 5.21 14.38 4.30
CA ILE A 34 6.22 13.35 4.57
C ILE A 34 7.48 14.00 5.09
N GLY A 35 8.05 13.42 6.14
CA GLY A 35 9.35 13.81 6.70
C GLY A 35 10.50 12.96 6.15
N CYS A 36 11.16 12.22 7.05
CA CYS A 36 12.47 11.60 6.79
C CYS A 36 12.48 10.42 5.80
N ARG A 37 11.33 9.78 5.50
CA ARG A 37 11.23 8.53 4.71
C ARG A 37 12.09 7.38 5.21
N ARG A 38 12.54 7.47 6.47
CA ARG A 38 13.48 6.53 7.08
C ARG A 38 12.92 5.80 8.30
N GLY A 39 11.65 5.97 8.61
CA GLY A 39 11.00 5.35 9.77
C GLY A 39 11.42 5.95 11.13
N GLY A 40 11.87 7.21 11.15
CA GLY A 40 12.37 7.87 12.37
C GLY A 40 11.64 9.15 12.80
N CYS A 41 10.83 9.77 11.93
CA CYS A 41 10.19 11.06 12.24
C CYS A 41 8.70 10.98 12.59
N ALA A 42 8.08 9.80 12.51
CA ALA A 42 6.63 9.57 12.74
C ALA A 42 5.62 10.40 11.91
N ILE A 43 6.06 11.30 11.02
CA ILE A 43 5.16 12.12 10.18
C ILE A 43 4.30 11.28 9.22
N CYS A 44 4.85 10.19 8.67
CA CYS A 44 4.12 9.35 7.70
C CYS A 44 3.18 8.32 8.35
N LYS A 45 2.69 8.60 9.56
CA LYS A 45 1.78 7.71 10.28
C LYS A 45 0.41 7.69 9.61
N VAL A 46 -0.10 6.48 9.41
CA VAL A 46 -1.45 6.18 8.93
C VAL A 46 -2.00 5.03 9.75
N ASP A 47 -3.31 4.82 9.74
CA ASP A 47 -3.92 3.69 10.42
C ASP A 47 -4.23 2.58 9.43
N CYS A 48 -3.70 1.38 9.63
CA CYS A 48 -4.13 0.23 8.88
C CYS A 48 -5.43 -0.30 9.49
N ARG A 49 -6.54 -0.15 8.75
CA ARG A 49 -7.88 -0.56 9.19
C ARG A 49 -8.25 -1.96 8.76
N ALA A 50 -7.62 -2.47 7.70
CA ALA A 50 -7.84 -3.81 7.20
C ALA A 50 -6.58 -4.33 6.50
N GLY A 51 -6.40 -5.65 6.55
CA GLY A 51 -5.28 -6.37 5.95
C GLY A 51 -4.02 -6.34 6.82
N GLU A 52 -2.94 -6.95 6.30
CA GLU A 52 -1.67 -7.10 7.01
C GLU A 52 -0.52 -6.45 6.23
N PHE A 53 0.47 -5.98 6.97
CA PHE A 53 1.68 -5.39 6.40
C PHE A 53 2.89 -5.75 7.27
N HIS A 54 4.05 -5.73 6.64
CA HIS A 54 5.34 -5.82 7.32
C HIS A 54 6.18 -4.57 7.04
N TYR A 55 7.21 -4.35 7.86
CA TYR A 55 8.19 -3.30 7.58
C TYR A 55 9.38 -3.87 6.83
N ASN A 56 9.67 -3.32 5.65
CA ASN A 56 10.82 -3.76 4.85
C ASN A 56 12.19 -3.44 5.49
N ARG A 57 12.22 -2.53 6.47
CA ARG A 57 13.40 -2.13 7.23
C ARG A 57 13.01 -1.74 8.66
N PRO A 58 13.94 -1.84 9.62
CA PRO A 58 13.70 -1.39 10.99
C PRO A 58 13.20 0.06 11.07
N ILE A 59 12.26 0.29 11.98
CA ILE A 59 11.75 1.61 12.39
C ILE A 59 12.32 1.95 13.76
N ALA A 60 12.39 3.24 14.11
CA ALA A 60 12.88 3.63 15.43
C ALA A 60 11.85 3.31 16.52
N ASP A 61 12.25 2.74 17.65
CA ASP A 61 11.31 2.30 18.70
C ASP A 61 10.48 3.44 19.31
N THR A 62 10.96 4.68 19.19
CA THR A 62 10.27 5.88 19.68
C THR A 62 9.13 6.35 18.79
N VAL A 63 9.00 5.82 17.57
CA VAL A 63 8.02 6.33 16.60
C VAL A 63 6.65 5.69 16.72
N ILE A 64 6.52 4.48 17.27
CA ILE A 64 5.24 3.79 17.46
C ILE A 64 5.23 3.24 18.88
N ASN A 65 4.30 3.70 19.71
CA ASN A 65 4.11 3.14 21.04
C ASN A 65 3.26 1.85 20.99
N GLU A 66 3.15 1.14 22.12
CA GLU A 66 2.44 -0.14 22.20
C GLU A 66 0.95 -0.02 21.86
N THR A 67 0.29 1.03 22.36
CA THR A 67 -1.12 1.33 22.06
C THR A 67 -1.33 1.59 20.57
N GLU A 68 -0.49 2.43 19.97
CA GLU A 68 -0.50 2.72 18.54
C GLU A 68 -0.31 1.44 17.71
N ARG A 69 0.59 0.56 18.12
CA ARG A 69 0.78 -0.73 17.45
C ARG A 69 -0.48 -1.60 17.54
N ALA A 70 -1.12 -1.65 18.71
CA ALA A 70 -2.36 -2.39 18.90
C ALA A 70 -3.53 -1.81 18.07
N ASP A 71 -3.55 -0.49 17.88
CA ASP A 71 -4.57 0.22 17.09
C ASP A 71 -4.33 0.14 15.57
N GLY A 72 -3.29 -0.57 15.12
CA GLY A 72 -2.97 -0.75 13.70
C GLY A 72 -2.17 0.41 13.09
N THR A 73 -1.50 1.23 13.91
CA THR A 73 -0.68 2.34 13.42
C THR A 73 0.45 1.83 12.53
N CYS A 74 0.57 2.45 11.38
CA CYS A 74 1.46 2.07 10.30
C CYS A 74 2.33 3.27 9.87
N LEU A 75 3.59 3.01 9.48
CA LEU A 75 4.44 3.99 8.81
C LEU A 75 4.47 3.68 7.33
N SER A 76 3.71 4.43 6.53
CA SER A 76 3.58 4.19 5.08
C SER A 76 4.93 4.16 4.35
N CYS A 77 5.95 4.89 4.85
CA CYS A 77 7.28 4.96 4.24
C CYS A 77 8.10 3.67 4.36
N ARG A 78 7.66 2.72 5.17
CA ARG A 78 8.32 1.43 5.42
C ARG A 78 7.39 0.23 5.34
N ALA A 79 6.09 0.46 5.49
CA ALA A 79 5.09 -0.59 5.41
C ALA A 79 4.98 -1.09 3.98
N VAL A 80 5.14 -2.39 3.82
CA VAL A 80 4.90 -3.16 2.60
C VAL A 80 3.69 -4.04 2.89
N PRO A 81 2.60 -3.92 2.11
CA PRO A 81 1.42 -4.78 2.30
C PRO A 81 1.72 -6.23 1.91
N ASP A 82 1.22 -7.18 2.70
CA ASP A 82 1.27 -8.61 2.36
C ASP A 82 0.12 -9.03 1.42
N GLY A 83 -0.90 -8.17 1.33
CA GLY A 83 -2.06 -8.33 0.47
C GLY A 83 -2.81 -7.02 0.30
N ASP A 84 -4.11 -7.10 0.05
CA ASP A 84 -4.96 -5.91 0.00
C ASP A 84 -5.10 -5.31 1.40
N ILE A 85 -4.85 -4.00 1.52
CA ILE A 85 -4.96 -3.28 2.78
C ILE A 85 -5.82 -2.03 2.64
N THR A 86 -6.40 -1.60 3.75
CA THR A 86 -7.07 -0.30 3.87
C THR A 86 -6.31 0.56 4.86
N ILE A 87 -5.92 1.76 4.43
CA ILE A 87 -5.27 2.76 5.27
C ILE A 87 -6.21 3.95 5.48
N GLU A 88 -6.17 4.51 6.67
CA GLU A 88 -6.85 5.77 7.00
C GLU A 88 -5.82 6.84 7.33
N MET A 89 -6.03 8.03 6.78
CA MET A 89 -5.13 9.15 6.96
C MET A 89 -5.40 9.90 8.26
N ARG A 90 -4.35 10.19 9.04
CA ARG A 90 -4.46 10.88 10.34
C ARG A 90 -4.40 12.41 10.17
N GLY A 91 -5.57 13.03 9.98
CA GLY A 91 -5.71 14.49 10.05
C GLY A 91 -5.36 15.28 8.78
N GLU A 92 -4.89 14.61 7.73
CA GLU A 92 -4.71 15.19 6.39
C GLU A 92 -5.13 14.19 5.31
N ASN A 93 -5.51 14.66 4.13
CA ASN A 93 -5.86 13.79 3.01
C ASN A 93 -4.71 13.67 2.03
N VAL A 94 -4.66 12.55 1.30
CA VAL A 94 -3.81 12.45 0.11
C VAL A 94 -4.27 13.46 -0.94
N ARG A 95 -3.32 14.10 -1.63
CA ARG A 95 -3.59 15.04 -2.72
C ARG A 95 -3.19 14.41 -4.04
N LEU A 96 -4.09 14.39 -5.01
CA LEU A 96 -3.77 14.00 -6.37
C LEU A 96 -2.95 15.12 -7.03
N VAL A 97 -1.64 14.94 -7.11
CA VAL A 97 -0.71 15.91 -7.70
C VAL A 97 -0.43 15.63 -9.17
N ASN A 98 -0.66 14.40 -9.63
CA ASN A 98 -0.49 14.03 -11.04
C ASN A 98 -1.59 13.06 -11.51
N PRO A 99 -2.66 13.56 -12.15
CA PRO A 99 -3.76 12.73 -12.65
C PRO A 99 -3.33 11.68 -13.69
N PHE A 100 -2.28 11.95 -14.45
CA PHE A 100 -1.78 11.02 -15.46
C PHE A 100 -1.16 9.77 -14.82
N LEU A 101 -0.43 9.95 -13.71
CA LEU A 101 0.12 8.82 -12.95
C LEU A 101 -0.98 7.94 -12.35
N ARG A 102 -2.10 8.54 -11.89
CA ARG A 102 -3.28 7.78 -11.43
C ARG A 102 -3.83 6.88 -12.54
N GLN A 103 -4.01 7.41 -13.75
CA GLN A 103 -4.49 6.63 -14.90
C GLN A 103 -3.53 5.50 -15.27
N ILE A 104 -2.22 5.73 -15.19
CA ILE A 104 -1.21 4.70 -15.43
C ILE A 104 -1.31 3.60 -14.38
N ASN A 105 -1.45 3.96 -13.10
CA ASN A 105 -1.59 3.01 -12.00
C ASN A 105 -2.85 2.16 -12.13
N GLU A 106 -3.98 2.76 -12.51
CA GLU A 106 -5.22 2.03 -12.79
C GLU A 106 -5.04 1.02 -13.94
N LYS A 107 -4.38 1.42 -15.03
CA LYS A 107 -4.05 0.50 -16.13
C LYS A 107 -3.09 -0.61 -15.69
N ALA A 108 -2.15 -0.32 -14.80
CA ALA A 108 -1.25 -1.32 -14.25
C ALA A 108 -2.01 -2.36 -13.42
N ARG A 109 -2.96 -1.91 -12.58
CA ARG A 109 -3.87 -2.77 -11.83
C ARG A 109 -4.60 -3.76 -12.74
N LEU A 110 -5.27 -3.26 -13.78
CA LEU A 110 -6.03 -4.10 -14.72
C LEU A 110 -5.14 -5.12 -15.44
N ARG A 111 -3.90 -4.73 -15.79
CA ARG A 111 -2.93 -5.65 -16.42
C ARG A 111 -2.48 -6.74 -15.46
N ALA A 112 -2.26 -6.39 -14.20
CA ALA A 112 -1.83 -7.33 -13.18
C ALA A 112 -2.97 -8.31 -12.81
N GLU A 113 -4.21 -7.84 -12.70
CA GLU A 113 -5.42 -8.67 -12.56
C GLU A 113 -5.56 -9.66 -13.72
N ALA A 114 -5.44 -9.19 -14.96
CA ALA A 114 -5.52 -10.05 -16.14
C ALA A 114 -4.40 -11.10 -16.18
N LYS A 115 -3.17 -10.73 -15.76
CA LYS A 115 -2.05 -11.66 -15.67
C LYS A 115 -2.31 -12.73 -14.61
N GLN A 116 -2.79 -12.35 -13.42
CA GLN A 116 -3.12 -13.30 -12.35
C GLN A 116 -4.20 -14.29 -12.78
N ALA A 117 -5.25 -13.81 -13.47
CA ALA A 117 -6.29 -14.67 -14.02
C ALA A 117 -5.71 -15.69 -15.04
N ALA A 118 -4.83 -15.23 -15.93
CA ALA A 118 -4.18 -16.10 -16.91
C ALA A 118 -3.23 -17.12 -16.25
N ASP A 119 -2.49 -16.73 -15.21
CA ASP A 119 -1.59 -17.62 -14.48
C ASP A 119 -2.38 -18.68 -13.68
N ALA A 120 -3.52 -18.31 -13.09
CA ALA A 120 -4.42 -19.23 -12.40
C ALA A 120 -5.00 -20.30 -13.35
N GLU A 121 -5.40 -19.92 -14.57
CA GLU A 121 -5.92 -20.86 -15.58
C GLU A 121 -4.84 -21.84 -16.09
N ARG A 122 -3.58 -21.43 -16.16
CA ARG A 122 -2.46 -22.35 -16.47
C ARG A 122 -2.24 -23.37 -15.36
N LEU A 123 -2.42 -22.98 -14.11
CA LEU A 123 -2.22 -23.87 -12.96
C LEU A 123 -3.34 -24.91 -12.83
N THR A 124 -4.59 -24.51 -13.11
CA THR A 124 -5.73 -25.45 -13.09
C THR A 124 -5.65 -26.46 -14.24
N SER A 125 -5.22 -26.04 -15.43
CA SER A 125 -5.06 -26.93 -16.59
C SER A 125 -3.91 -27.95 -16.49
N THR A 126 -2.93 -27.73 -15.58
CA THR A 126 -1.86 -28.69 -15.32
C THR A 126 -2.21 -29.77 -14.30
N THR A 127 -3.32 -29.63 -13.56
CA THR A 127 -3.70 -30.56 -12.47
C THR A 127 -4.67 -31.68 -12.91
N THR A 128 -5.14 -31.67 -14.16
CA THR A 128 -6.13 -32.64 -14.70
C THR A 128 -5.51 -33.78 -15.52
N LYS A 129 -4.20 -34.03 -15.38
CA LYS A 129 -3.49 -35.17 -16.02
C LYS A 129 -2.90 -36.11 -14.97
N GLU A 130 -3.74 -36.82 -14.23
CA GLU A 130 -3.42 -38.11 -13.59
C GLU A 130 -4.60 -39.06 -13.73
#